data_AF-A0A7J8TJU3-F1
#
_entry.id   AF-A0A7J8TJU3-F1
#
_cell.length_a   1.000
_cell.length_b   1.000
_cell.length_c   1.000
_cell.angle_alpha   90.00
_cell.angle_beta   90.00
_cell.angle_gamma   90.00
#
_symmetry.space_group_name_H-M   'P 1'
#
loop_
_entity.id
_entity.type
_entity.pdbx_description
1 polymer ?
#
loop_
_entity_poly.entity_id
_entity_poly.type
_entity_poly.pdbx_seq_one_letter_code
_entity_poly.pdbx_strand_id
1 'polypeptide(L)' 'MSTSAVEVSGEKVKVMWDKRLIEIFYDICIKEILKGNRPGTHFTKGGWLKIMTNFEKETGKAYSQRQLKN' A
#
# COMPACT_ATOMS: atom_id res chain seq x y z
N MET A 1 -33.96 17.67 11.58
CA MET A 1 -32.90 16.69 11.31
C MET A 1 -32.52 16.84 9.85
N SER A 2 -31.61 17.75 9.54
CA SER A 2 -31.22 18.06 8.16
C SER A 2 -29.82 17.51 7.91
N THR A 3 -29.72 16.67 6.90
CA THR A 3 -28.47 16.16 6.32
C THR A 3 -27.71 17.30 5.65
N SER A 4 -26.43 17.46 5.97
CA SER A 4 -25.48 18.17 5.11
C SER A 4 -24.37 17.20 4.74
N ALA A 5 -24.36 16.83 3.46
CA ALA A 5 -23.25 16.16 2.81
C ALA A 5 -22.03 17.09 2.85
N VAL A 6 -20.93 16.62 3.42
CA VAL A 6 -19.64 17.29 3.29
C VAL A 6 -19.09 16.94 1.92
N GLU A 7 -18.96 17.96 1.09
CA GLU A 7 -18.30 17.96 -0.20
C GLU A 7 -16.85 17.49 -0.01
N VAL A 8 -16.51 16.30 -0.52
CA VAL A 8 -15.11 15.87 -0.65
C VAL A 8 -14.56 16.56 -1.90
N SER A 9 -13.99 17.75 -1.68
CA SER A 9 -13.10 18.40 -2.62
C SER A 9 -11.90 17.47 -2.86
N GLY A 10 -11.54 17.28 -4.13
CA GLY A 10 -10.48 16.38 -4.58
C GLY A 10 -9.08 16.81 -4.17
N GLU A 11 -8.80 16.83 -2.87
CA GLU A 11 -7.45 16.93 -2.35
C GLU A 11 -6.75 15.61 -2.64
N LYS A 12 -5.68 15.67 -3.44
CA LYS A 12 -4.71 14.58 -3.55
C LYS A 12 -4.15 14.37 -2.15
N VAL A 13 -4.75 13.48 -1.37
CA VAL A 13 -4.27 13.09 -0.05
C VAL A 13 -2.82 12.66 -0.24
N LYS A 14 -1.89 13.54 0.14
CA LYS A 14 -0.47 13.23 0.14
C LYS A 14 -0.32 12.07 1.11
N VAL A 15 0.02 10.90 0.58
CA VAL A 15 0.26 9.72 1.40
C VAL A 15 1.39 10.08 2.36
N MET A 16 1.05 10.29 3.63
CA MET A 16 2.03 10.45 4.69
C MET A 16 2.54 9.06 5.02
N TRP A 17 3.67 8.69 4.41
CA TRP A 17 4.48 7.58 4.84
C TRP A 17 5.04 7.89 6.23
N ASP A 18 4.33 7.45 7.27
CA ASP A 18 4.91 7.46 8.61
C ASP A 18 5.93 6.30 8.74
N LYS A 19 6.80 6.40 9.76
CA LYS A 19 7.85 5.40 10.00
C LYS A 19 7.30 3.98 10.14
N ARG A 20 6.14 3.81 10.75
CA ARG A 20 5.47 2.52 10.96
C ARG A 20 4.96 1.93 9.64
N LEU A 21 4.39 2.76 8.75
CA LEU A 21 3.96 2.31 7.42
C LEU A 21 5.16 1.86 6.58
N ILE A 22 6.29 2.55 6.68
CA ILE A 22 7.53 2.19 5.98
C ILE A 22 8.06 0.84 6.48
N GLU A 23 8.12 0.64 7.81
CA GLU A 23 8.56 -0.62 8.42
C GLU A 23 7.67 -1.80 7.98
N ILE A 24 6.34 -1.63 8.04
CA ILE A 24 5.37 -2.64 7.58
C ILE A 24 5.57 -2.94 6.09
N PHE A 25 5.73 -1.91 5.26
CA PHE A 25 5.95 -2.10 3.83
C PHE A 25 7.22 -2.91 3.55
N TYR A 26 8.34 -2.58 4.21
CA TYR A 26 9.59 -3.32 4.04
C TYR A 26 9.48 -4.76 4.50
N ASP A 27 8.84 -5.02 5.64
CA ASP A 27 8.63 -6.38 6.14
C ASP A 27 7.82 -7.22 5.14
N ILE A 28 6.76 -6.64 4.57
CA ILE A 28 5.96 -7.30 3.52
C ILE A 28 6.81 -7.55 2.28
N CYS A 29 7.58 -6.57 1.81
CA CYS A 29 8.46 -6.74 0.66
C CYS A 29 9.49 -7.85 0.87
N ILE A 30 10.15 -7.91 2.03
CA ILE A 30 11.12 -8.95 2.37
C ILE A 30 10.45 -10.33 2.37
N LYS A 31 9.28 -10.48 3.01
CA LYS A 31 8.52 -11.73 3.03
C LYS A 31 8.17 -12.21 1.61
N GLU A 32 7.78 -11.30 0.72
CA GLU A 32 7.43 -11.66 -0.66
C GLU A 32 8.66 -11.96 -1.53
N ILE A 33 9.81 -11.33 -1.27
CA ILE A 33 11.09 -11.70 -1.89
C ILE A 33 11.47 -13.14 -1.50
N LEU A 34 11.38 -13.49 -0.21
CA LEU A 34 11.70 -14.83 0.29
C LEU A 34 10.77 -15.91 -0.29
N LYS A 35 9.52 -15.55 -0.64
CA LYS A 35 8.58 -16.43 -1.34
C LYS A 35 8.85 -16.55 -2.85
N GLY A 36 9.90 -15.94 -3.38
CA GLY A 36 10.26 -15.97 -4.79
C GLY A 36 9.41 -15.06 -5.68
N ASN A 37 8.61 -14.16 -5.12
CA ASN A 37 7.78 -13.24 -5.92
C ASN A 37 8.58 -12.09 -6.54
N ARG A 38 9.91 -12.07 -6.37
CA ARG A 38 10.87 -11.15 -7.02
C ARG A 38 12.05 -11.94 -7.59
N PRO A 39 11.89 -12.66 -8.71
CA PRO A 39 12.94 -13.51 -9.28
C PRO A 39 14.10 -12.73 -9.93
N GLY A 40 13.89 -11.44 -10.21
CA GLY A 40 14.91 -10.54 -10.75
C GLY A 40 14.90 -9.20 -10.02
N THR A 41 14.90 -8.10 -10.76
CA THR A 41 14.92 -6.75 -10.19
C THR A 41 13.54 -6.27 -9.73
N HIS A 42 12.45 -6.89 -10.18
CA HIS A 42 11.07 -6.45 -9.95
C HIS A 42 10.19 -7.56 -9.38
N PHE A 43 9.18 -7.17 -8.59
CA PHE A 43 8.14 -8.10 -8.16
C PHE A 43 7.27 -8.53 -9.35
N THR A 44 6.84 -9.79 -9.35
CA THR A 44 5.85 -10.31 -10.29
C THR A 44 4.49 -9.62 -10.09
N LYS A 45 3.57 -9.77 -11.06
CA LYS A 45 2.20 -9.27 -10.91
C LYS A 45 1.51 -9.83 -9.65
N GLY A 46 1.70 -11.14 -9.40
CA GLY A 46 1.20 -11.79 -8.18
C GLY A 46 1.88 -11.30 -6.91
N GLY A 47 3.19 -10.99 -6.97
CA GLY A 47 3.92 -10.36 -5.88
C GLY A 47 3.34 -9.00 -5.49
N TRP A 48 3.10 -8.13 -6.48
CA TRP A 48 2.48 -6.83 -6.23
C TRP A 48 1.07 -6.94 -5.66
N LEU A 49 0.25 -7.87 -6.16
CA LEU A 49 -1.08 -8.11 -5.60
C LEU A 49 -0.99 -8.49 -4.12
N LYS A 50 -0.11 -9.43 -3.76
CA LYS A 50 0.11 -9.83 -2.36
C LYS A 50 0.63 -8.69 -1.49
N ILE A 51 1.55 -7.87 -2.00
CA ILE A 51 2.07 -6.70 -1.28
C ILE A 51 0.91 -5.74 -0.97
N MET A 52 0.09 -5.38 -1.97
CA MET A 52 -1.05 -4.47 -1.77
C MET A 52 -2.05 -5.05 -0.77
N THR A 53 -2.45 -6.31 -0.94
CA THR A 53 -3.42 -6.96 -0.04
C THR A 53 -2.90 -7.11 1.38
N ASN A 54 -1.65 -7.52 1.58
CA ASN A 54 -1.07 -7.65 2.92
C ASN A 54 -0.88 -6.30 3.59
N PHE A 55 -0.49 -5.27 2.82
CA PHE A 55 -0.31 -3.93 3.33
C PHE A 55 -1.65 -3.35 3.80
N GLU A 56 -2.70 -3.48 3.00
CA GLU A 56 -4.06 -3.09 3.39
C GLU A 56 -4.54 -3.86 4.63
N LYS A 57 -4.27 -5.17 4.69
CA LYS A 57 -4.63 -6.00 5.84
C LYS A 57 -3.92 -5.58 7.13
N GLU A 58 -2.64 -5.21 7.07
CA GLU A 58 -1.87 -4.83 8.26
C GLU A 58 -2.10 -3.38 8.70
N THR A 59 -2.36 -2.47 7.76
CA THR A 59 -2.47 -1.02 8.04
C THR A 59 -3.89 -0.48 8.03
N GLY A 60 -4.84 -1.22 7.47
CA GLY A 60 -6.19 -0.75 7.16
C GLY A 60 -6.24 0.28 6.03
N LYS A 61 -5.12 0.51 5.31
CA LYS A 61 -5.01 1.52 4.25
C LYS A 61 -4.82 0.86 2.89
N ALA A 62 -5.78 1.07 1.99
CA ALA A 62 -5.68 0.62 0.61
C ALA A 62 -4.79 1.57 -0.19
N TYR A 63 -3.62 1.08 -0.62
CA TYR A 63 -2.72 1.79 -1.52
C TYR A 63 -2.56 1.05 -2.84
N SER A 64 -2.62 1.81 -3.93
CA SER A 64 -2.25 1.30 -5.25
C SER A 64 -0.75 1.03 -5.34
N GLN A 65 -0.36 0.16 -6.26
CA GLN A 65 1.04 -0.09 -6.59
C GLN A 65 1.81 1.22 -6.88
N ARG A 66 1.18 2.19 -7.55
CA ARG A 66 1.80 3.49 -7.84
C ARG A 66 2.10 4.28 -6.57
N GLN A 67 1.19 4.25 -5.59
CA GLN A 67 1.41 4.91 -4.30
C GLN A 67 2.49 4.21 -3.49
N LEU A 68 2.51 2.88 -3.47
CA LEU A 68 3.54 2.08 -2.78
C LEU A 68 4.95 2.25 -3.38
N LYS A 69 5.06 2.76 -4.60
CA LYS A 69 6.35 3.01 -5.29
C LYS A 69 6.87 4.44 -5.16
N ASN A 70 6.04 5.39 -4.72
CA ASN A 70 6.36 6.82 -4.61
C ASN A 70 6.77 7.19 -3.18
#